data_AF-A0A4R3SL50-F1
#
_entry.id   AF-A0A4R3SL50-F1
#
_cell.length_a   1.000
_cell.length_b   1.000
_cell.length_c   1.000
_cell.angle_alpha   90.00
_cell.angle_beta   90.00
_cell.angle_gamma   90.00
#
_symmetry.space_group_name_H-M   'P 1'
#
loop_
_entity.id
_entity.type
_entity.pdbx_description
1 polymer ?
#
loop_
_entity_poly.entity_id
_entity_poly.type
_entity_poly.pdbx_seq_one_letter_code
_entity_poly.pdbx_strand_id
1 'polypeptide(L)'
;MSDQYPPQNPYGQQPGPYGQQPGPYSQQPGPYGQQPTGPRQPPLWAPWYGIPFVQAFPRFWKKYVRFDGRASQSEFWFWALWYVIGSAATGIVGGFFNVLPFFDDASNGLSGLWALACALGFIALTVRRLHDVNLSGYFAFLFIIPPLGVLFSLIVGLMGSNPQGQRYDEPHRA
;
A
#
# COMPACT_ATOMS: atom_id res chain seq x y z
N MET A 1 -49.63 0.84 33.32
CA MET A 1 -48.77 1.46 32.30
C MET A 1 -47.34 1.12 32.71
N SER A 2 -46.84 0.01 32.21
CA SER A 2 -45.56 -0.58 32.63
C SER A 2 -44.58 -0.53 31.47
N ASP A 3 -43.43 0.05 31.76
CA ASP A 3 -42.31 0.33 30.88
C ASP A 3 -41.82 -0.91 30.11
N GLN A 4 -41.78 -0.80 28.77
CA GLN A 4 -41.10 -1.77 27.91
C GLN A 4 -39.63 -1.37 27.76
N TYR A 5 -38.76 -2.13 28.43
CA TYR A 5 -37.32 -2.15 28.17
C TYR A 5 -37.01 -2.69 26.76
N PRO A 6 -35.96 -2.20 26.08
CA PRO A 6 -35.48 -2.80 24.84
C PRO A 6 -34.79 -4.15 25.09
N PRO A 7 -34.82 -5.10 24.13
CA PRO A 7 -34.18 -6.40 24.30
C PRO A 7 -32.65 -6.29 24.35
N GLN A 8 -32.07 -6.91 25.36
CA GLN A 8 -30.64 -7.06 25.62
C GLN A 8 -29.98 -7.98 24.59
N ASN A 9 -28.85 -7.55 24.01
CA ASN A 9 -28.00 -8.39 23.17
C ASN A 9 -27.14 -9.35 24.04
N PRO A 10 -27.11 -10.68 23.80
CA PRO A 10 -26.58 -11.65 24.77
C PRO A 10 -25.09 -12.00 24.64
N TYR A 11 -24.29 -11.26 23.88
CA TYR A 11 -22.88 -11.61 23.66
C TYR A 11 -21.94 -10.46 24.03
N GLY A 12 -21.66 -10.35 25.32
CA GLY A 12 -20.49 -9.63 25.81
C GLY A 12 -19.22 -10.41 25.45
N GLN A 13 -18.32 -9.78 24.71
CA GLN A 13 -16.93 -10.24 24.58
C GLN A 13 -16.02 -9.29 25.35
N GLN A 14 -15.31 -9.84 26.34
CA GLN A 14 -14.33 -9.15 27.16
C GLN A 14 -13.14 -8.63 26.31
N PRO A 15 -12.52 -7.48 26.64
CA PRO A 15 -11.36 -6.97 25.91
C PRO A 15 -10.06 -7.70 26.33
N GLY A 16 -9.27 -8.14 25.34
CA GLY A 16 -7.88 -8.56 25.54
C GLY A 16 -6.93 -7.36 25.76
N PRO A 17 -5.75 -7.57 26.40
CA PRO A 17 -4.93 -6.50 26.99
C PRO A 17 -4.05 -5.67 26.01
N TYR A 18 -4.39 -5.63 24.73
CA TYR A 18 -3.74 -4.72 23.77
C TYR A 18 -4.84 -4.05 22.95
N GLY A 19 -5.16 -2.80 23.29
CA GLY A 19 -6.26 -2.04 22.71
C GLY A 19 -6.12 -1.84 21.21
N GLN A 20 -6.73 -2.73 20.44
CA GLN A 20 -7.05 -2.49 19.04
C GLN A 20 -8.47 -1.92 19.00
N GLN A 21 -8.56 -0.60 18.84
CA GLN A 21 -9.80 0.07 18.50
C GLN A 21 -10.24 -0.43 17.10
N PRO A 22 -11.40 -1.08 16.95
CA PRO A 22 -11.87 -1.50 15.64
C PRO A 22 -12.19 -0.26 14.80
N GLY A 23 -11.41 -0.01 13.75
CA GLY A 23 -11.75 1.02 12.77
C GLY A 23 -13.08 0.69 12.07
N PRO A 24 -13.89 1.70 11.70
CA PRO A 24 -15.28 1.54 11.24
C PRO A 24 -15.45 0.91 9.85
N TYR A 25 -14.46 0.18 9.33
CA TYR A 25 -14.66 -0.69 8.17
C TYR A 25 -15.23 -2.02 8.68
N SER A 26 -16.50 -1.97 9.08
CA SER A 26 -17.35 -3.13 9.17
C SER A 26 -17.26 -3.91 7.85
N GLN A 27 -16.95 -5.19 7.99
CA GLN A 27 -16.97 -6.17 6.93
C GLN A 27 -18.38 -6.17 6.34
N GLN A 28 -18.56 -5.61 5.15
CA GLN A 28 -19.77 -5.80 4.37
C GLN A 28 -19.55 -7.05 3.52
N PRO A 29 -20.24 -8.17 3.76
CA PRO A 29 -20.05 -9.40 2.97
C PRO A 29 -20.64 -9.18 1.58
N GLY A 30 -19.79 -9.13 0.56
CA GLY A 30 -20.23 -9.26 -0.83
C GLY A 30 -20.75 -10.69 -1.09
N PRO A 31 -21.77 -10.87 -1.96
CA PRO A 31 -22.50 -12.14 -2.11
C PRO A 31 -21.74 -13.26 -2.87
N TYR A 32 -20.43 -13.16 -3.07
CA TYR A 32 -19.66 -14.17 -3.79
C TYR A 32 -18.46 -14.67 -2.99
N GLY A 33 -18.50 -15.96 -2.61
CA GLY A 33 -17.33 -16.77 -2.27
C GLY A 33 -16.82 -16.66 -0.83
N GLN A 34 -17.25 -17.60 0.02
CA GLN A 34 -16.52 -17.93 1.24
C GLN A 34 -15.15 -18.51 0.88
N GLN A 35 -14.04 -18.07 1.51
CA GLN A 35 -12.72 -18.72 1.40
C GLN A 35 -11.72 -18.29 2.50
N PRO A 36 -10.66 -19.06 2.79
CA PRO A 36 -10.43 -19.74 4.08
C PRO A 36 -9.51 -18.97 5.05
N THR A 37 -9.40 -19.51 6.27
CA THR A 37 -8.71 -19.01 7.47
C THR A 37 -7.20 -18.74 7.29
N GLY A 38 -6.88 -17.45 7.22
CA GLY A 38 -5.59 -16.76 7.33
C GLY A 38 -5.91 -15.25 7.33
N PRO A 39 -4.97 -14.30 7.52
CA PRO A 39 -5.27 -12.90 7.23
C PRO A 39 -5.71 -12.83 5.76
N ARG A 40 -7.03 -12.72 5.51
CA ARG A 40 -7.61 -12.81 4.16
C ARG A 40 -6.91 -11.79 3.29
N GLN A 41 -6.21 -12.26 2.25
CA GLN A 41 -5.60 -11.36 1.28
C GLN A 41 -6.75 -10.60 0.60
N PRO A 42 -6.87 -9.28 0.77
CA PRO A 42 -7.93 -8.54 0.12
C PRO A 42 -7.64 -8.47 -1.38
N PRO A 43 -8.68 -8.30 -2.20
CA PRO A 43 -8.53 -8.20 -3.65
C PRO A 43 -7.60 -7.03 -4.03
N LEU A 44 -7.11 -7.02 -5.26
CA LEU A 44 -6.05 -6.07 -5.66
C LEU A 44 -6.54 -4.61 -5.73
N TRP A 45 -7.82 -4.36 -5.96
CA TRP A 45 -8.39 -3.02 -5.88
C TRP A 45 -8.50 -2.50 -4.44
N ALA A 46 -8.59 -3.39 -3.46
CA ALA A 46 -8.74 -3.03 -2.05
C ALA A 46 -7.39 -2.81 -1.33
N PRO A 47 -7.34 -1.93 -0.32
CA PRO A 47 -6.15 -1.73 0.50
C PRO A 47 -5.98 -2.89 1.49
N TRP A 48 -4.77 -3.41 1.64
CA TRP A 48 -4.44 -4.39 2.69
C TRP A 48 -3.87 -3.68 3.91
N TYR A 49 -4.74 -3.34 4.86
CA TYR A 49 -4.32 -2.77 6.14
C TYR A 49 -3.55 -3.81 6.95
N GLY A 50 -2.34 -3.46 7.41
CA GLY A 50 -1.50 -4.35 8.22
C GLY A 50 -0.89 -5.51 7.43
N ILE A 51 -0.65 -5.33 6.12
CA ILE A 51 0.02 -6.35 5.30
C ILE A 51 1.37 -6.76 5.91
N PRO A 52 1.74 -8.04 5.96
CA PRO A 52 3.09 -8.44 6.39
C PRO A 52 4.17 -7.90 5.45
N PHE A 53 5.32 -7.50 5.99
CA PHE A 53 6.46 -6.94 5.25
C PHE A 53 6.83 -7.72 3.98
N VAL A 54 6.93 -9.05 4.10
CA VAL A 54 7.30 -9.94 2.99
C VAL A 54 6.22 -9.99 1.90
N GLN A 55 4.95 -9.86 2.28
CA GLN A 55 3.81 -9.92 1.36
C GLN A 55 3.60 -8.61 0.59
N ALA A 56 4.13 -7.49 1.10
CA ALA A 56 4.07 -6.20 0.42
C ALA A 56 4.82 -6.20 -0.91
N PHE A 57 5.97 -6.89 -1.00
CA PHE A 57 6.77 -6.97 -2.22
C PHE A 57 6.03 -7.61 -3.41
N PRO A 58 5.52 -8.85 -3.34
CA PRO A 58 4.77 -9.45 -4.44
C PRO A 58 3.46 -8.72 -4.71
N ARG A 59 2.81 -8.12 -3.69
CA ARG A 59 1.59 -7.33 -3.90
C ARG A 59 1.86 -6.04 -4.66
N PHE A 60 3.00 -5.39 -4.44
CA PHE A 60 3.41 -4.21 -5.20
C PHE A 60 3.52 -4.55 -6.69
N TRP A 61 4.24 -5.61 -7.04
CA TRP A 61 4.41 -6.01 -8.44
C TRP A 61 3.10 -6.44 -9.11
N LYS A 62 2.18 -7.06 -8.36
CA LYS A 62 0.81 -7.34 -8.85
C LYS A 62 -0.01 -6.07 -9.13
N LYS A 63 0.30 -4.96 -8.47
CA LYS A 63 -0.37 -3.66 -8.62
C LYS A 63 0.54 -2.60 -9.27
N TYR A 64 1.52 -3.04 -10.06
CA TYR A 64 2.63 -2.20 -10.52
C TYR A 64 2.18 -1.01 -11.38
N VAL A 65 1.49 -1.24 -12.50
CA VAL A 65 0.91 -0.17 -13.35
C VAL A 65 -0.60 -0.09 -13.15
N ARG A 66 -1.04 -0.13 -11.88
CA ARG A 66 -2.45 -0.02 -11.50
C ARG A 66 -2.68 1.25 -10.72
N PHE A 67 -3.41 2.19 -11.33
CA PHE A 67 -3.70 3.52 -10.77
C PHE A 67 -5.07 3.59 -10.08
N ASP A 68 -5.94 2.61 -10.31
CA ASP A 68 -7.22 2.47 -9.63
C ASP A 68 -7.08 1.75 -8.28
N GLY A 69 -8.10 1.88 -7.44
CA GLY A 69 -8.13 1.30 -6.10
C GLY A 69 -7.33 2.11 -5.08
N ARG A 70 -7.08 1.45 -3.94
CA ARG A 70 -6.45 2.06 -2.76
C ARG A 70 -5.24 1.28 -2.26
N ALA A 71 -4.34 2.00 -1.60
CA ALA A 71 -3.18 1.44 -0.91
C ALA A 71 -3.18 1.89 0.56
N SER A 72 -2.99 0.92 1.45
CA SER A 72 -2.90 1.20 2.88
C SER A 72 -1.56 1.88 3.23
N GLN A 73 -1.49 2.46 4.43
CA GLN A 73 -0.25 3.01 4.97
C GLN A 73 0.87 1.96 5.01
N SER A 74 0.56 0.73 5.43
CA SER A 74 1.55 -0.36 5.47
C SER A 74 2.04 -0.77 4.09
N GLU A 75 1.17 -0.81 3.07
CA GLU A 75 1.61 -1.07 1.68
C GLU A 75 2.58 0.01 1.19
N PHE A 76 2.31 1.28 1.52
CA PHE A 76 3.16 2.42 1.15
C PHE A 76 4.55 2.34 1.79
N TRP A 77 4.60 2.18 3.12
CA TRP A 77 5.87 2.19 3.85
C TRP A 77 6.72 0.94 3.60
N PHE A 78 6.11 -0.24 3.47
CA PHE A 78 6.91 -1.43 3.16
C PHE A 78 7.50 -1.39 1.77
N TRP A 79 6.82 -0.80 0.78
CA TRP A 79 7.45 -0.54 -0.51
C TRP A 79 8.63 0.45 -0.38
N ALA A 80 8.47 1.55 0.37
CA ALA A 80 9.58 2.48 0.62
C ALA A 80 10.79 1.78 1.25
N LEU A 81 10.57 0.86 2.20
CA LEU A 81 11.64 0.05 2.79
C LEU A 81 12.28 -0.91 1.77
N TRP A 82 11.48 -1.59 0.95
CA TRP A 82 12.00 -2.45 -0.13
C TRP A 82 12.80 -1.66 -1.16
N TYR A 83 12.41 -0.42 -1.47
CA TYR A 83 13.17 0.47 -2.33
C TYR A 83 14.53 0.83 -1.72
N VAL A 84 14.60 1.13 -0.42
CA VAL A 84 15.86 1.39 0.27
C VAL A 84 16.76 0.15 0.24
N ILE A 85 16.21 -1.03 0.54
CA ILE A 85 16.94 -2.31 0.50
C ILE A 85 17.46 -2.60 -0.92
N GLY A 86 16.59 -2.45 -1.94
CA GLY A 86 16.96 -2.66 -3.34
C GLY A 86 18.03 -1.67 -3.82
N SER A 87 17.96 -0.42 -3.39
CA SER A 87 18.95 0.60 -3.70
C SER A 87 20.31 0.30 -3.06
N ALA A 88 20.32 -0.10 -1.78
CA ALA A 88 21.55 -0.52 -1.09
C ALA A 88 22.18 -1.76 -1.75
N ALA A 89 21.37 -2.77 -2.08
CA ALA A 89 21.83 -3.96 -2.79
C ALA A 89 22.42 -3.62 -4.17
N THR A 90 21.76 -2.75 -4.93
CA THR A 90 22.25 -2.28 -6.24
C THR A 90 23.56 -1.52 -6.10
N GLY A 91 23.71 -0.68 -5.06
CA GLY A 91 24.96 0.04 -4.78
C GLY A 91 26.13 -0.88 -4.45
N ILE A 92 25.90 -1.93 -3.64
CA ILE A 92 26.92 -2.94 -3.31
C ILE A 92 27.34 -3.72 -4.57
N VAL A 93 26.35 -4.18 -5.34
CA VAL A 93 26.59 -4.95 -6.57
C VAL A 93 27.30 -4.09 -7.62
N GLY A 94 26.84 -2.85 -7.85
CA GLY A 94 27.50 -1.91 -8.75
C GLY A 94 28.93 -1.58 -8.31
N GLY A 95 29.16 -1.37 -7.02
CA GLY A 95 30.50 -1.19 -6.46
C GLY A 95 31.43 -2.38 -6.72
N PHE A 96 30.93 -3.62 -6.60
CA PHE A 96 31.68 -4.83 -6.93
C PHE A 96 32.01 -4.93 -8.43
N PHE A 97 31.05 -4.64 -9.31
CA PHE A 97 31.27 -4.68 -10.76
C PHE A 97 32.20 -3.57 -11.27
N ASN A 98 32.22 -2.40 -10.64
CA ASN A 98 33.16 -1.32 -10.98
C ASN A 98 34.64 -1.68 -10.73
N VAL A 99 34.92 -2.69 -9.89
CA VAL A 99 36.28 -3.22 -9.68
C VAL A 99 36.70 -4.16 -10.82
N LEU A 100 35.74 -4.65 -11.62
CA LEU A 100 36.00 -5.53 -12.76
C LEU A 100 36.11 -4.70 -14.05
N PRO A 101 37.28 -4.65 -14.71
CA PRO A 101 37.57 -3.73 -15.83
C PRO A 101 36.80 -4.01 -17.14
N PHE A 102 35.85 -4.93 -17.14
CA PHE A 102 35.07 -5.35 -18.31
C PHE A 102 33.58 -4.91 -18.26
N PHE A 103 33.13 -4.26 -17.17
CA PHE A 103 31.70 -3.98 -16.91
C PHE A 103 31.32 -2.49 -16.88
N ASP A 104 32.20 -1.60 -17.35
CA ASP A 104 32.13 -0.14 -17.13
C ASP A 104 30.85 0.54 -17.71
N ASP A 105 30.29 0.04 -18.82
CA ASP A 105 29.18 0.72 -19.53
C ASP A 105 27.82 0.01 -19.51
N ALA A 106 27.76 -1.31 -19.37
CA ALA A 106 26.50 -2.06 -19.34
C ALA A 106 25.68 -1.79 -18.05
N SER A 107 26.37 -1.34 -17.00
CA SER A 107 25.80 -1.01 -15.68
C SER A 107 24.88 0.22 -15.72
N ASN A 108 25.13 1.19 -16.60
CA ASN A 108 24.39 2.46 -16.67
C ASN A 108 22.99 2.31 -17.32
N GLY A 109 22.87 1.48 -18.37
CA GLY A 109 21.59 1.25 -19.04
C GLY A 109 20.63 0.42 -18.18
N LEU A 110 21.12 -0.65 -17.57
CA LEU A 110 20.30 -1.53 -16.73
C LEU A 110 19.85 -0.83 -15.43
N SER A 111 20.74 -0.06 -14.79
CA SER A 111 20.38 0.73 -13.61
C SER A 111 19.37 1.83 -13.93
N GLY A 112 19.50 2.49 -15.08
CA GLY A 112 18.51 3.46 -15.57
C GLY A 112 17.13 2.84 -15.82
N LEU A 113 17.08 1.67 -16.46
CA LEU A 113 15.83 0.91 -16.67
C LEU A 113 15.19 0.48 -15.34
N TRP A 114 16.00 0.00 -14.40
CA TRP A 114 15.53 -0.36 -13.06
C TRP A 114 14.95 0.85 -12.31
N ALA A 115 15.64 1.98 -12.34
CA ALA A 115 15.17 3.22 -11.72
C ALA A 115 13.85 3.70 -12.34
N LEU A 116 13.73 3.65 -13.67
CA LEU A 116 12.49 4.00 -14.36
C LEU A 116 11.34 3.05 -14.01
N ALA A 117 11.62 1.76 -13.91
CA ALA A 117 10.62 0.79 -13.49
C ALA A 117 10.14 1.08 -12.06
N CYS A 118 11.06 1.23 -11.11
CA CYS A 118 10.72 1.62 -9.74
C CYS A 118 9.93 2.93 -9.67
N ALA A 119 10.28 3.93 -10.49
CA ALA A 119 9.59 5.22 -10.54
C ALA A 119 8.13 5.08 -10.98
N LEU A 120 7.85 4.31 -12.03
CA LEU A 120 6.48 4.09 -12.50
C LEU A 120 5.61 3.41 -11.44
N GLY A 121 6.14 2.38 -10.80
CA GLY A 121 5.42 1.69 -9.72
C GLY A 121 5.24 2.58 -8.48
N PHE A 122 6.19 3.47 -8.18
CA PHE A 122 6.06 4.47 -7.11
C PHE A 122 4.91 5.44 -7.38
N ILE A 123 4.81 5.95 -8.61
CA ILE A 123 3.71 6.85 -8.99
C ILE A 123 2.37 6.13 -8.82
N ALA A 124 2.25 4.89 -9.32
CA ALA A 124 1.02 4.11 -9.17
C ALA A 124 0.64 3.85 -7.71
N LEU A 125 1.61 3.52 -6.86
CA LEU A 125 1.40 3.33 -5.43
C LEU A 125 0.97 4.62 -4.73
N THR A 126 1.60 5.74 -5.06
CA THR A 126 1.24 7.06 -4.54
C THR A 126 -0.18 7.44 -4.92
N VAL A 127 -0.58 7.24 -6.17
CA VAL A 127 -1.96 7.51 -6.61
C VAL A 127 -2.96 6.72 -5.76
N ARG A 128 -2.71 5.42 -5.58
CA ARG A 128 -3.55 4.55 -4.73
C ARG A 128 -3.55 4.99 -3.27
N ARG A 129 -2.44 5.52 -2.76
CA ARG A 129 -2.36 6.05 -1.40
C ARG A 129 -3.13 7.36 -1.25
N LEU A 130 -3.10 8.23 -2.25
CA LEU A 130 -3.89 9.46 -2.31
C LEU A 130 -5.39 9.14 -2.32
N HIS A 131 -5.80 8.14 -3.09
CA HIS A 131 -7.18 7.66 -3.08
C HIS A 131 -7.61 7.14 -1.71
N ASP A 132 -6.72 6.48 -0.97
CA ASP A 132 -7.01 5.98 0.39
C ASP A 132 -7.29 7.11 1.39
N VAL A 133 -6.67 8.28 1.21
CA VAL A 133 -6.91 9.47 2.03
C VAL A 133 -7.95 10.41 1.43
N ASN A 134 -8.70 9.97 0.41
CA ASN A 134 -9.71 10.75 -0.32
C ASN A 134 -9.16 12.01 -1.03
N LEU A 135 -7.91 11.94 -1.51
CA LEU A 135 -7.31 12.96 -2.36
C LEU A 135 -7.30 12.50 -3.82
N SER A 136 -7.19 13.46 -4.73
CA SER A 136 -7.09 13.18 -6.17
C SER A 136 -5.72 12.57 -6.52
N GLY A 137 -5.70 11.57 -7.39
CA GLY A 137 -4.48 10.96 -7.91
C GLY A 137 -3.53 11.94 -8.61
N TYR A 138 -4.04 13.08 -9.11
CA TYR A 138 -3.22 14.11 -9.77
C TYR A 138 -2.13 14.69 -8.87
N PHE A 139 -2.30 14.65 -7.54
CA PHE A 139 -1.24 15.09 -6.62
C PHE A 139 0.02 14.22 -6.69
N ALA A 140 -0.05 13.03 -7.31
CA ALA A 140 1.13 12.20 -7.55
C ALA A 140 2.17 12.90 -8.44
N PHE A 141 1.79 13.87 -9.27
CA PHE A 141 2.76 14.64 -10.07
C PHE A 141 3.76 15.44 -9.22
N LEU A 142 3.43 15.74 -7.96
CA LEU A 142 4.37 16.38 -7.03
C LEU A 142 5.61 15.52 -6.75
N PHE A 143 5.53 14.20 -7.00
CA PHE A 143 6.65 13.29 -6.87
C PHE A 143 7.72 13.46 -7.94
N ILE A 144 7.39 14.10 -9.08
CA ILE A 144 8.36 14.38 -10.15
C ILE A 144 9.42 15.38 -9.66
N ILE A 145 9.06 16.27 -8.73
CA ILE A 145 9.97 17.25 -8.14
C ILE A 145 10.54 16.64 -6.84
N PRO A 146 11.79 16.15 -6.81
CA PRO A 146 12.29 15.33 -5.70
C PRO A 146 12.11 15.93 -4.29
N PRO A 147 12.42 17.21 -4.02
CA PRO A 147 12.25 17.77 -2.68
C PRO A 147 10.77 17.86 -2.25
N LEU A 148 9.88 18.22 -3.17
CA LEU A 148 8.44 18.29 -2.90
C LEU A 148 7.85 16.88 -2.78
N GLY A 149 8.29 15.96 -3.64
CA GLY A 149 7.88 14.57 -3.67
C GLY A 149 8.16 13.86 -2.35
N VAL A 150 9.37 14.01 -1.81
CA VAL A 150 9.74 13.41 -0.52
C VAL A 150 8.90 13.97 0.62
N LEU A 151 8.79 15.30 0.74
CA LEU A 151 7.97 15.91 1.80
C LEU A 151 6.51 15.47 1.71
N PHE A 152 5.94 15.50 0.51
CA PHE A 152 4.57 15.10 0.25
C PHE A 152 4.33 13.60 0.52
N SER A 153 5.30 12.74 0.16
CA SER A 153 5.31 11.31 0.50
C SER A 153 5.19 11.07 1.99
N LEU A 154 5.97 11.80 2.78
CA LEU A 154 5.96 11.67 4.24
C LEU A 154 4.59 12.05 4.80
N ILE A 155 4.02 13.18 4.35
CA ILE A 155 2.71 13.65 4.79
C ILE A 155 1.63 12.60 4.47
N VAL A 156 1.51 12.20 3.20
CA VAL A 156 0.49 11.24 2.72
C VAL A 156 0.71 9.84 3.31
N GLY A 157 1.97 9.45 3.52
CA GLY A 157 2.35 8.22 4.19
C GLY A 157 1.95 8.19 5.66
N LEU A 158 1.92 9.34 6.35
CA LEU A 158 1.55 9.43 7.77
C LEU A 158 0.05 9.62 8.02
N MET A 159 -0.69 10.15 7.04
CA MET A 159 -2.13 10.36 7.15
C MET A 159 -2.92 9.07 7.44
N GLY A 160 -4.02 9.16 8.20
CA GLY A 160 -4.95 8.04 8.38
C GLY A 160 -5.80 7.78 7.14
N SER A 161 -6.27 6.55 6.95
CA SER A 161 -7.22 6.21 5.87
C SER A 161 -8.55 6.95 6.06
N ASN A 162 -9.16 7.44 4.98
CA ASN A 162 -10.46 8.11 5.00
C ASN A 162 -11.55 7.19 4.41
N PRO A 163 -12.68 6.94 5.11
CA PRO A 163 -13.79 6.14 4.59
C PRO A 163 -14.31 6.60 3.23
N GLN A 164 -14.28 7.90 2.95
CA GLN A 164 -14.73 8.47 1.68
C GLN A 164 -13.85 8.04 0.49
N GLY A 165 -12.64 7.53 0.73
CA GLY A 165 -11.77 6.98 -0.30
C GLY A 165 -12.34 5.75 -1.01
N GLN A 166 -13.34 5.07 -0.42
CA GLN A 166 -14.03 3.93 -1.03
C GLN A 166 -14.61 4.22 -2.43
N ARG A 167 -14.85 5.49 -2.76
CA ARG A 167 -15.28 5.92 -4.11
C ARG A 167 -14.31 5.54 -5.24
N TYR A 168 -13.04 5.25 -4.90
CA TYR A 168 -12.00 4.87 -5.85
C TYR A 168 -11.81 3.34 -5.95
N ASP A 169 -12.62 2.55 -5.24
CA ASP A 169 -12.59 1.09 -5.34
C ASP A 169 -13.24 0.62 -6.65
N GLU A 170 -12.55 -0.25 -7.40
CA GLU A 170 -13.06 -0.83 -8.65
C GLU A 170 -13.19 -2.36 -8.55
N PRO A 171 -14.25 -2.90 -7.93
CA PRO A 171 -14.41 -4.34 -7.72
C PRO A 171 -14.63 -5.16 -8.99
N HIS A 172 -15.00 -4.50 -10.08
CA HIS A 172 -15.36 -5.11 -11.36
C HIS A 172 -14.22 -5.11 -12.39
N ARG A 173 -13.07 -4.50 -12.06
CA ARG A 173 -11.85 -4.58 -12.88
C ARG A 173 -10.84 -5.47 -12.14
N ALA A 174 -10.66 -6.69 -12.61
CA ALA A 174 -9.70 -7.64 -12.04
C ALA A 174 -8.30 -7.37 -12.60
#